data_AF-A0A9W6Y1L9-F1
#
_entry.id   AF-A0A9W6Y1L9-F1
#
_cell.length_a   1.000
_cell.length_b   1.000
_cell.length_c   1.000
_cell.angle_alpha   90.00
_cell.angle_beta   90.00
_cell.angle_gamma   90.00
#
_symmetry.space_group_name_H-M   'P 1'
#
loop_
_entity.id
_entity.type
_entity.pdbx_description
1 polymer ?
#
loop_
_entity_poly.entity_id
_entity_poly.type
_entity_poly.pdbx_seq_one_letter_code
_entity_poly.pdbx_strand_id
1 'polypeptide(L)'
;MQDTTVTGEVYEAVAETIFESFEPDSLDTFCELKLGQASANVTEGMLTAEIETIVSRINDVGARVIDYFNNFGNIVRENGLVECFEGVDGKKEKYKPLIASLHPEVLSNEVKQCVRLTHKPATANSRLLYYLVVKKAKEHNRQFLRLKQDNDKECDNLGRAKTPQTKKAVDNNQITAGDKRNRDG
;
A
#
# COMPACT_ATOMS: atom_id res chain seq x y z
N MET A 1 38.10 -30.19 15.36
CA MET A 1 37.36 -29.21 16.18
C MET A 1 37.81 -27.83 15.74
N GLN A 2 36.95 -27.11 15.01
CA GLN A 2 37.09 -25.66 14.83
C GLN A 2 35.70 -25.08 14.99
N ASP A 3 35.50 -24.43 16.13
CA ASP A 3 34.37 -23.56 16.43
C ASP A 3 34.38 -22.38 15.45
N THR A 4 33.22 -22.08 14.88
CA THR A 4 32.92 -20.74 14.38
C THR A 4 31.70 -20.25 15.13
N THR A 5 31.94 -19.16 15.85
CA THR A 5 31.01 -18.42 16.70
C THR A 5 29.74 -18.09 15.95
N VAL A 6 28.63 -18.71 16.36
CA VAL A 6 27.29 -18.15 16.19
C VAL A 6 27.30 -16.83 16.98
N THR A 7 27.26 -15.70 16.28
CA THR A 7 27.09 -14.38 16.89
C THR A 7 25.76 -14.40 17.62
N GLY A 8 25.81 -14.62 18.94
CA GLY A 8 24.67 -14.69 19.84
C GLY A 8 24.10 -13.31 20.11
N GLU A 9 23.58 -12.66 19.08
CA GLU A 9 22.62 -11.58 19.28
C GLU A 9 21.37 -12.22 19.88
N VAL A 10 21.21 -12.06 21.20
CA VAL A 10 19.99 -12.47 21.90
C VAL A 10 18.89 -11.61 21.31
N TYR A 11 18.02 -12.21 20.50
CA TYR A 11 16.92 -11.52 19.81
C TYR A 11 16.10 -10.64 20.78
N GLU A 12 15.90 -11.11 22.02
CA GLU A 12 15.21 -10.33 23.07
C GLU A 12 15.96 -9.08 23.55
N ALA A 13 17.29 -9.01 23.41
CA ALA A 13 18.06 -7.83 23.77
C ALA A 13 17.97 -6.70 22.72
N VAL A 14 17.41 -7.00 21.54
CA VAL A 14 17.28 -6.06 20.40
C VAL A 14 15.81 -5.77 20.07
N ALA A 15 14.87 -6.58 20.57
CA ALA A 15 13.45 -6.38 20.38
C ALA A 15 12.91 -5.36 21.40
N GLU A 16 12.66 -4.12 20.97
CA GLU A 16 11.83 -3.17 21.71
C GLU A 16 10.39 -3.70 21.78
N THR A 17 9.76 -3.58 22.95
CA THR A 17 8.36 -4.00 23.11
C THR A 17 7.46 -3.07 22.31
N ILE A 18 6.31 -3.57 21.85
CA ILE A 18 5.39 -2.74 21.05
C ILE A 18 4.91 -1.52 21.85
N PHE A 19 4.82 -1.63 23.18
CA PHE A 19 4.47 -0.51 24.07
C PHE A 19 5.47 0.64 23.99
N GLU A 20 6.77 0.34 23.92
CA GLU A 20 7.84 1.33 23.87
C GLU A 20 7.91 2.04 22.51
N SER A 21 7.30 1.46 21.46
CA SER A 21 7.21 2.06 20.13
C SER A 21 6.15 3.16 20.00
N PHE A 22 5.23 3.30 20.95
CA PHE A 22 4.18 4.33 20.92
C PHE A 22 4.60 5.57 21.70
N GLU A 23 4.20 6.74 21.21
CA GLU A 23 4.14 7.93 22.07
C GLU A 23 3.10 7.70 23.19
N PRO A 24 3.39 8.05 24.46
CA PRO A 24 2.52 7.70 25.60
C PRO A 24 1.04 8.10 25.41
N ASP A 25 0.79 9.33 24.95
CA ASP A 25 -0.57 9.84 24.72
C ASP A 25 -1.30 9.08 23.59
N SER A 26 -0.55 8.60 22.59
CA SER A 26 -1.09 7.83 21.46
C SER A 26 -1.45 6.41 21.88
N LEU A 27 -0.66 5.79 22.77
CA LEU A 27 -0.94 4.46 23.29
C LEU A 27 -2.23 4.44 24.11
N ASP A 28 -2.38 5.38 25.04
CA ASP A 28 -3.57 5.49 25.90
C ASP A 28 -4.83 5.69 25.05
N THR A 29 -4.77 6.65 24.11
CA THR A 29 -5.87 6.90 23.17
C THR A 29 -6.19 5.67 22.32
N PHE A 30 -5.17 4.96 21.82
CA PHE A 30 -5.38 3.76 21.02
C PHE A 30 -6.07 2.66 21.84
N CYS A 31 -5.60 2.39 23.06
CA CYS A 31 -6.15 1.37 23.94
C CYS A 31 -7.61 1.68 24.30
N GLU A 32 -7.92 2.94 24.62
CA GLU A 32 -9.29 3.36 24.92
C GLU A 32 -10.21 3.21 23.70
N LEU A 33 -9.80 3.73 22.54
CA LEU A 33 -10.68 3.78 21.37
C LEU A 33 -10.81 2.44 20.63
N LYS A 34 -9.75 1.62 20.60
CA LYS A 34 -9.73 0.36 19.84
C LYS A 34 -9.98 -0.86 20.70
N LEU A 35 -9.44 -0.89 21.91
CA LEU A 35 -9.55 -2.03 22.81
C LEU A 35 -10.61 -1.82 23.90
N GLY A 36 -11.07 -0.58 24.13
CA GLY A 36 -12.03 -0.26 25.20
C GLY A 36 -11.43 -0.47 26.60
N GLN A 37 -10.11 -0.38 26.72
CA GLN A 37 -9.38 -0.66 27.97
C GLN A 37 -8.32 0.40 28.25
N ALA A 38 -8.04 0.63 29.54
CA ALA A 38 -6.89 1.41 29.97
C ALA A 38 -5.59 0.68 29.59
N SER A 39 -4.56 1.43 29.16
CA SER A 39 -3.27 0.89 28.72
C SER A 39 -2.61 -0.04 29.75
N ALA A 40 -2.76 0.26 31.05
CA ALA A 40 -2.25 -0.57 32.14
C ALA A 40 -2.81 -2.02 32.18
N ASN A 41 -3.96 -2.27 31.56
CA ASN A 41 -4.59 -3.59 31.49
C ASN A 41 -4.39 -4.28 30.13
N VAL A 42 -3.77 -3.59 29.16
CA VAL A 42 -3.52 -4.12 27.83
C VAL A 42 -2.25 -4.97 27.86
N THR A 43 -2.32 -6.16 27.26
CA THR A 43 -1.14 -7.03 27.07
C THR A 43 -0.55 -6.83 25.67
N GLU A 44 0.73 -7.15 25.50
CA GLU A 44 1.40 -7.01 24.20
C GLU A 44 0.68 -7.81 23.10
N GLY A 45 0.23 -9.03 23.42
CA GLY A 45 -0.54 -9.85 22.48
C GLY A 45 -1.86 -9.22 22.03
N MET A 46 -2.55 -8.45 22.89
CA MET A 46 -3.76 -7.73 22.52
C MET A 46 -3.45 -6.57 21.57
N LEU A 47 -2.37 -5.84 21.84
CA LEU A 47 -1.93 -4.73 21.02
C LEU A 47 -1.48 -5.23 19.63
N THR A 48 -0.68 -6.30 19.57
CA THR A 48 -0.29 -6.96 18.32
C THR A 48 -1.50 -7.42 17.52
N ALA A 49 -2.43 -8.14 18.15
CA ALA A 49 -3.61 -8.67 17.46
C ALA A 49 -4.50 -7.57 16.87
N GLU A 50 -4.66 -6.45 17.57
CA GLU A 50 -5.44 -5.32 17.07
C GLU A 50 -4.71 -4.57 15.95
N ILE A 51 -3.39 -4.36 16.08
CA ILE A 51 -2.56 -3.78 15.01
C ILE A 51 -2.63 -4.66 13.75
N GLU A 52 -2.47 -5.97 13.88
CA GLU A 52 -2.60 -6.91 12.77
C GLU A 52 -4.00 -6.87 12.14
N THR A 53 -5.04 -6.79 12.98
CA THR A 53 -6.43 -6.64 12.53
C THR A 53 -6.62 -5.35 11.74
N ILE A 54 -6.10 -4.22 12.22
CA ILE A 54 -6.16 -2.92 11.54
C ILE A 54 -5.40 -2.97 10.21
N VAL A 55 -4.15 -3.44 10.22
CA VAL A 55 -3.31 -3.55 9.01
C VAL A 55 -3.95 -4.48 7.98
N SER A 56 -4.49 -5.62 8.40
CA SER A 56 -5.20 -6.56 7.54
C SER A 56 -6.43 -5.91 6.90
N ARG A 57 -7.25 -5.19 7.67
CA ARG A 57 -8.44 -4.47 7.15
C ARG A 57 -8.06 -3.34 6.20
N ILE A 58 -6.98 -2.60 6.47
CA ILE A 58 -6.47 -1.53 5.59
C ILE A 58 -5.96 -2.10 4.26
N ASN A 59 -5.34 -3.28 4.29
CA ASN A 59 -4.83 -3.93 3.09
C ASN A 59 -5.90 -4.68 2.31
N ASP A 60 -6.98 -5.12 2.95
CA ASP A 60 -8.13 -5.71 2.27
C ASP A 60 -8.98 -4.63 1.57
N VAL A 61 -8.73 -4.50 0.28
CA VAL A 61 -9.50 -3.64 -0.63
C VAL A 61 -11.01 -3.92 -0.54
N GLY A 62 -11.41 -5.18 -0.33
CA GLY A 62 -12.82 -5.54 -0.19
C GLY A 62 -13.43 -4.95 1.09
N ALA A 63 -12.78 -5.16 2.23
CA ALA A 63 -13.20 -4.60 3.51
C ALA A 63 -13.34 -3.08 3.44
N ARG A 64 -12.34 -2.38 2.86
CA ARG A 64 -12.39 -0.93 2.67
C ARG A 64 -13.55 -0.44 1.81
N VAL A 65 -13.87 -1.17 0.73
CA VAL A 65 -15.02 -0.81 -0.12
C VAL A 65 -16.34 -1.06 0.62
N ILE A 66 -16.44 -2.12 1.43
CA ILE A 66 -17.62 -2.35 2.28
C ILE A 66 -17.80 -1.20 3.27
N ASP A 67 -16.76 -0.82 3.99
CA ASP A 67 -16.80 0.26 4.97
C ASP A 67 -17.22 1.59 4.32
N TYR A 68 -16.74 1.87 3.11
CA TYR A 68 -17.15 3.04 2.34
C TYR A 68 -18.65 3.04 2.00
N PHE A 69 -19.19 1.90 1.55
CA PHE A 69 -20.63 1.77 1.26
C PHE A 69 -21.48 1.89 2.52
N ASN A 70 -21.02 1.34 3.65
CA ASN A 70 -21.69 1.44 4.94
C ASN A 70 -21.69 2.89 5.45
N ASN A 71 -20.56 3.59 5.36
CA ASN A 71 -20.46 4.99 5.76
C ASN A 71 -21.42 5.88 4.96
N PHE A 72 -21.50 5.69 3.64
CA PHE A 72 -22.49 6.38 2.82
C PHE A 72 -23.93 6.06 3.26
N GLY A 73 -24.22 4.79 3.55
CA GLY A 73 -25.52 4.38 4.07
C GLY A 73 -25.87 5.04 5.42
N ASN A 74 -24.88 5.21 6.30
CA ASN A 74 -25.05 5.90 7.58
C ASN A 74 -25.29 7.39 7.37
N ILE A 75 -24.48 8.08 6.56
CA ILE A 75 -24.64 9.49 6.23
C ILE A 75 -26.05 9.76 5.67
N VAL A 76 -26.50 8.95 4.72
CA VAL A 76 -27.86 9.10 4.13
C VAL A 76 -28.94 8.95 5.20
N ARG A 77 -28.78 8.02 6.15
CA ARG A 77 -29.74 7.77 7.22
C ARG A 77 -29.74 8.88 8.27
N GLU A 78 -28.56 9.28 8.74
CA GLU A 78 -28.37 10.30 9.78
C GLU A 78 -28.83 11.68 9.31
N ASN A 79 -28.71 11.97 8.01
CA ASN A 79 -29.18 13.23 7.43
C ASN A 79 -30.64 13.17 6.94
N GLY A 80 -31.37 12.07 7.19
CA GLY A 80 -32.77 11.95 6.78
C GLY A 80 -33.00 11.90 5.26
N LEU A 81 -31.97 11.60 4.47
CA LEU A 81 -32.03 11.59 3.00
C LEU A 81 -32.57 10.29 2.41
N VAL A 82 -33.07 9.37 3.25
CA VAL A 82 -33.51 8.02 2.81
C VAL A 82 -34.61 8.14 1.76
N GLU A 83 -35.62 8.98 2.02
CA GLU A 83 -36.78 9.20 1.14
C GLU A 83 -36.38 9.82 -0.21
N CYS A 84 -35.33 10.65 -0.23
CA CYS A 84 -34.81 11.26 -1.46
C CYS A 84 -34.27 10.23 -2.47
N PHE A 85 -33.94 9.03 -1.99
CA PHE A 85 -33.41 7.95 -2.82
C PHE A 85 -34.42 6.81 -3.05
N GLU A 86 -35.69 7.03 -2.70
CA GLU A 86 -36.77 6.09 -3.00
C GLU A 86 -37.26 6.22 -4.45
N GLY A 87 -38.00 5.22 -4.92
CA GLY A 87 -38.47 5.14 -6.30
C GLY A 87 -37.39 4.72 -7.32
N VAL A 88 -37.76 4.75 -8.60
CA VAL A 88 -36.90 4.27 -9.71
C VAL A 88 -35.73 5.23 -9.97
N ASP A 89 -35.99 6.53 -9.89
CA ASP A 89 -34.99 7.56 -10.15
C ASP A 89 -34.12 7.83 -8.92
N GLY A 90 -34.69 7.84 -7.71
CA GLY A 90 -33.92 7.95 -6.47
C GLY A 90 -32.88 6.83 -6.31
N LYS A 91 -33.22 5.59 -6.71
CA LYS A 91 -32.25 4.48 -6.75
C LYS A 91 -31.10 4.71 -7.72
N LYS A 92 -31.34 5.39 -8.85
CA LYS A 92 -30.29 5.75 -9.83
C LYS A 92 -29.42 6.90 -9.35
N GLU A 93 -30.04 7.90 -8.74
CA GLU A 93 -29.34 9.08 -8.22
C GLU A 93 -28.50 8.74 -6.99
N LYS A 94 -28.94 7.79 -6.15
CA LYS A 94 -28.24 7.39 -4.92
C LYS A 94 -26.77 7.06 -5.12
N TYR A 95 -26.44 6.34 -6.19
CA TYR A 95 -25.09 5.85 -6.40
C TYR A 95 -24.21 6.80 -7.21
N LYS A 96 -24.77 7.83 -7.85
CA LYS A 96 -23.97 8.84 -8.56
C LYS A 96 -23.01 9.61 -7.64
N PRO A 97 -23.45 10.20 -6.50
CA PRO A 97 -22.53 10.87 -5.59
C PRO A 97 -21.56 9.86 -4.96
N LEU A 98 -22.03 8.64 -4.64
CA LEU A 98 -21.16 7.58 -4.12
C LEU A 98 -19.99 7.27 -5.06
N ILE A 99 -20.26 7.14 -6.37
CA ILE A 99 -19.23 6.90 -7.40
C ILE A 99 -18.36 8.14 -7.58
N ALA A 100 -18.93 9.35 -7.53
CA ALA A 100 -18.20 10.59 -7.72
C ALA A 100 -17.19 10.86 -6.59
N SER A 101 -17.51 10.44 -5.37
CA SER A 101 -16.67 10.60 -4.17
C SER A 101 -15.67 9.46 -3.93
N LEU A 102 -15.55 8.51 -4.87
CA LEU A 102 -14.52 7.46 -4.75
C LEU A 102 -13.12 8.06 -4.86
N HIS A 103 -12.26 7.70 -3.91
CA HIS A 103 -10.83 7.98 -3.98
C HIS A 103 -10.03 6.69 -4.21
N PRO A 104 -8.96 6.73 -5.01
CA PRO A 104 -8.42 7.89 -5.75
C PRO A 104 -9.27 8.31 -6.96
N GLU A 105 -9.09 9.53 -7.48
CA GLU A 105 -9.92 10.07 -8.58
C GLU A 105 -9.91 9.19 -9.83
N VAL A 106 -8.77 8.58 -10.14
CA VAL A 106 -8.59 7.61 -11.22
C VAL A 106 -9.59 6.46 -11.11
N LEU A 107 -9.77 5.90 -9.91
CA LEU A 107 -10.77 4.85 -9.65
C LEU A 107 -12.18 5.36 -9.89
N SER A 108 -12.50 6.58 -9.43
CA SER A 108 -13.83 7.18 -9.67
C SER A 108 -14.13 7.29 -11.16
N ASN A 109 -13.15 7.74 -11.95
CA ASN A 109 -13.30 7.98 -13.38
C ASN A 109 -13.43 6.66 -14.17
N GLU A 110 -12.66 5.64 -13.79
CA GLU A 110 -12.82 4.30 -14.35
C GLU A 110 -14.19 3.69 -14.06
N VAL A 111 -14.68 3.82 -12.82
CA VAL A 111 -16.00 3.30 -12.45
C VAL A 111 -17.09 4.09 -13.19
N LYS A 112 -17.03 5.42 -13.25
CA LYS A 112 -17.94 6.26 -14.05
C LYS A 112 -17.99 5.80 -15.51
N GLN A 113 -16.82 5.55 -16.11
CA GLN A 113 -16.71 5.10 -17.49
C GLN A 113 -17.32 3.70 -17.70
N CYS A 114 -17.01 2.74 -16.82
CA CYS A 114 -17.60 1.39 -16.90
C CYS A 114 -19.12 1.40 -16.74
N VAL A 115 -19.64 2.19 -15.80
CA VAL A 115 -21.09 2.32 -15.60
C VAL A 115 -21.76 2.94 -16.83
N ARG A 116 -21.13 3.95 -17.45
CA ARG A 116 -21.65 4.61 -18.65
C ARG A 116 -21.67 3.70 -19.88
N LEU A 117 -20.59 2.96 -20.12
CA LEU A 117 -20.38 2.23 -21.37
C LEU A 117 -20.89 0.78 -21.34
N THR A 118 -20.65 0.04 -20.26
CA THR A 118 -20.83 -1.42 -20.23
C THR A 118 -21.79 -1.91 -19.14
N HIS A 119 -21.92 -1.18 -18.04
CA HIS A 119 -22.66 -1.64 -16.85
C HIS A 119 -23.70 -0.63 -16.37
N LYS A 120 -24.55 -0.13 -17.28
CA LYS A 120 -25.66 0.80 -16.97
C LYS A 120 -26.54 0.38 -15.77
N PRO A 121 -26.88 -0.92 -15.58
CA PRO A 121 -27.69 -1.35 -14.43
C PRO A 121 -27.03 -1.13 -13.07
N ALA A 122 -25.70 -0.94 -13.01
CA ALA A 122 -24.99 -0.71 -11.75
C ALA A 122 -25.36 0.63 -11.10
N THR A 123 -25.92 1.58 -11.87
CA THR A 123 -26.47 2.82 -11.32
C THR A 123 -27.66 2.61 -10.39
N ALA A 124 -28.34 1.45 -10.44
CA ALA A 124 -29.52 1.19 -9.60
C ALA A 124 -29.41 -0.11 -8.78
N ASN A 125 -28.27 -0.81 -8.86
CA ASN A 125 -28.04 -2.10 -8.23
C ASN A 125 -26.78 -2.06 -7.35
N SER A 126 -26.99 -2.02 -6.03
CA SER A 126 -25.91 -1.98 -5.02
C SER A 126 -24.92 -3.11 -5.17
N ARG A 127 -25.39 -4.35 -5.41
CA ARG A 127 -24.54 -5.54 -5.52
C ARG A 127 -23.65 -5.50 -6.75
N LEU A 128 -24.21 -5.08 -7.89
CA LEU A 128 -23.45 -4.96 -9.14
C LEU A 128 -22.43 -3.82 -9.04
N LEU A 129 -22.80 -2.70 -8.43
CA LEU A 129 -21.89 -1.58 -8.22
C LEU A 129 -20.75 -1.96 -7.28
N TYR A 130 -21.05 -2.58 -6.15
CA TYR A 130 -20.05 -3.09 -5.20
C TYR A 130 -19.03 -3.99 -5.91
N TYR A 131 -19.51 -4.98 -6.66
CA TYR A 131 -18.63 -5.89 -7.41
C TYR A 131 -17.72 -5.14 -8.39
N LEU A 132 -18.28 -4.17 -9.13
CA LEU A 132 -17.51 -3.37 -10.09
C LEU A 132 -16.43 -2.54 -9.40
N VAL A 133 -16.77 -1.86 -8.30
CA VAL A 133 -15.83 -1.04 -7.52
C VAL A 133 -14.73 -1.92 -6.93
N VAL A 134 -15.05 -3.05 -6.31
CA VAL A 134 -14.04 -3.99 -5.76
C VAL A 134 -13.13 -4.50 -6.87
N LYS A 135 -13.68 -4.91 -8.02
CA LYS A 135 -12.89 -5.40 -9.15
C LYS A 135 -11.89 -4.34 -9.62
N LYS A 136 -12.35 -3.11 -9.81
CA LYS A 136 -11.52 -1.98 -10.27
C LYS A 136 -10.50 -1.53 -9.23
N ALA A 137 -10.91 -1.43 -7.97
CA ALA A 137 -10.02 -1.06 -6.87
C ALA A 137 -8.91 -2.10 -6.66
N LYS A 138 -9.22 -3.40 -6.75
CA LYS A 138 -8.19 -4.46 -6.67
C LYS A 138 -7.20 -4.37 -7.83
N GLU A 139 -7.68 -4.08 -9.04
CA GLU A 139 -6.80 -3.91 -10.20
C GLU A 139 -5.89 -2.69 -10.03
N HIS A 140 -6.45 -1.56 -9.62
CA HIS A 140 -5.66 -0.36 -9.31
C HIS A 140 -4.62 -0.62 -8.21
N ASN A 141 -4.99 -1.36 -7.15
CA ASN A 141 -4.07 -1.71 -6.08
C ASN A 141 -2.93 -2.61 -6.56
N ARG A 142 -3.20 -3.56 -7.48
CA ARG A 142 -2.14 -4.38 -8.10
C ARG A 142 -1.17 -3.53 -8.91
N GLN A 143 -1.69 -2.57 -9.69
CA GLN A 143 -0.85 -1.68 -10.51
C GLN A 143 0.02 -0.78 -9.65
N PHE A 144 -0.54 -0.22 -8.58
CA PHE A 144 0.20 0.57 -7.59
C PHE A 144 1.32 -0.24 -6.91
N LEU A 145 1.02 -1.46 -6.45
CA LEU A 145 2.00 -2.32 -5.81
C LEU A 145 3.14 -2.73 -6.76
N ARG A 146 2.86 -2.96 -8.05
CA ARG A 146 3.89 -3.23 -9.06
C ARG A 146 4.87 -2.06 -9.21
N LEU A 147 4.33 -0.84 -9.34
CA LEU A 147 5.15 0.37 -9.44
C LEU A 147 6.01 0.58 -8.19
N LYS A 148 5.48 0.29 -6.99
CA LYS A 148 6.25 0.38 -5.74
C LYS A 148 7.42 -0.62 -5.71
N GLN A 149 7.19 -1.87 -6.11
CA GLN A 149 8.23 -2.90 -6.17
C GLN A 149 9.33 -2.60 -7.19
N ASP A 150 9.03 -1.86 -8.25
CA ASP A 150 10.06 -1.49 -9.24
C ASP A 150 10.90 -0.30 -8.75
N ASN A 151 10.31 0.63 -7.98
CA ASN A 151 11.05 1.71 -7.32
C ASN A 151 11.96 1.20 -6.19
N ASP A 152 11.50 0.25 -5.36
CA ASP A 152 12.30 -0.30 -4.25
C ASP A 152 13.55 -1.06 -4.78
N LYS A 153 13.42 -1.73 -5.94
CA LYS A 153 14.55 -2.38 -6.63
C LYS A 153 15.55 -1.39 -7.22
N GLU A 154 15.12 -0.19 -7.62
CA GLU A 154 16.01 0.84 -8.15
C GLU A 154 16.89 1.44 -7.03
N CYS A 155 16.33 1.59 -5.81
CA CYS A 155 17.08 1.99 -4.61
C CYS A 155 18.16 0.97 -4.21
N ASP A 156 17.86 -0.34 -4.28
CA ASP A 156 18.85 -1.40 -4.02
C ASP A 156 20.01 -1.39 -5.02
N ASN A 157 19.79 -0.93 -6.25
CA ASN A 157 20.82 -0.89 -7.29
C ASN A 157 21.77 0.33 -7.19
N LEU A 158 21.33 1.44 -6.57
CA LEU A 158 22.18 2.62 -6.33
C LEU A 158 23.11 2.45 -5.12
N GLY A 159 22.84 1.50 -4.22
CA GLY A 159 23.72 1.12 -3.11
C GLY A 159 24.96 0.30 -3.50
N ARG A 160 25.09 -0.10 -4.78
CA ARG A 160 26.19 -0.97 -5.27
C ARG A 160 27.03 -0.34 -6.39
N ALA A 161 27.06 0.99 -6.50
CA ALA A 161 28.02 1.68 -7.35
C ALA A 161 29.42 1.63 -6.71
N LYS A 162 30.23 0.65 -7.11
CA LYS A 162 31.64 0.51 -6.70
C LYS A 162 32.42 1.78 -7.05
N THR A 163 33.08 2.36 -6.05
CA THR A 163 34.11 3.39 -6.19
C THR A 163 35.24 2.87 -7.10
N PRO A 164 35.67 3.60 -8.15
CA PRO A 164 36.86 3.24 -8.90
C PRO A 164 38.10 3.46 -8.01
N GLN A 165 38.76 2.37 -7.60
CA GLN A 165 40.07 2.46 -6.96
C GLN A 165 41.11 2.93 -7.98
N THR A 166 41.55 4.18 -7.85
CA THR A 166 42.83 4.65 -8.37
C THR A 166 43.97 3.85 -7.75
N LYS A 167 44.70 3.08 -8.56
CA LYS A 167 46.06 2.63 -8.25
C LYS A 167 47.01 3.17 -9.31
N LYS A 168 47.92 4.05 -8.89
CA LYS A 168 49.06 4.53 -9.68
C LYS A 168 50.28 3.63 -9.46
N ALA A 169 51.09 3.59 -10.53
CA ALA A 169 52.49 3.17 -10.64
C ALA A 169 52.71 1.63 -10.55
N VAL A 170 53.56 1.00 -11.37
CA VAL A 170 54.94 1.35 -11.73
C VAL A 170 55.33 0.77 -13.10
N ASP A 171 56.25 1.47 -13.77
CA ASP A 171 56.97 1.15 -15.01
C ASP A 171 57.54 -0.28 -15.11
N ASN A 172 57.62 -0.82 -16.34
CA ASN A 172 58.90 -1.19 -16.96
C ASN A 172 58.74 -1.81 -18.37
N ASN A 173 59.13 -1.00 -19.36
CA ASN A 173 60.12 -1.27 -20.42
C ASN A 173 60.24 -2.67 -21.05
N GLN A 174 60.01 -2.78 -22.37
CA GLN A 174 60.95 -3.25 -23.42
C GLN A 174 60.19 -3.51 -24.74
N ILE A 175 60.36 -2.64 -25.75
CA ILE A 175 61.19 -2.84 -26.96
C ILE A 175 60.90 -4.18 -27.69
N THR A 176 60.29 -4.12 -28.87
CA THR A 176 60.93 -4.49 -30.17
C THR A 176 59.94 -4.43 -31.35
N ALA A 177 60.36 -3.67 -32.37
CA ALA A 177 60.35 -3.94 -33.82
C ALA A 177 59.12 -4.56 -34.55
N GLY A 178 58.78 -3.93 -35.69
CA GLY A 178 58.12 -4.57 -36.85
C GLY A 178 56.96 -3.74 -37.41
N ASP A 179 57.17 -2.79 -38.31
CA ASP A 179 57.31 -2.95 -39.77
C ASP A 179 55.97 -3.08 -40.53
N LYS A 180 55.93 -2.37 -41.67
CA LYS A 180 54.98 -2.36 -42.81
C LYS A 180 53.71 -1.51 -42.65
N ARG A 181 53.66 -0.31 -43.26
CA ARG A 181 53.60 0.04 -44.70
C ARG A 181 52.18 -0.04 -45.28
N ASN A 182 51.88 1.04 -46.01
CA ASN A 182 50.95 1.21 -47.14
C ASN A 182 49.55 1.73 -46.80
N ARG A 183 49.19 2.94 -47.26
CA ARG A 183 48.81 3.31 -48.66
C ARG A 183 47.41 2.75 -48.97
N ASP A 184 46.46 3.44 -49.56
CA ASP A 184 46.34 4.72 -50.28
C ASP A 184 44.95 5.29 -49.87
N GLY A 185 44.65 6.59 -49.91
CA GLY A 185 44.47 7.36 -51.14
C GLY A 185 43.03 7.22 -51.61
#